data_AF-A0A378MGE3-F1
#
_entry.id   AF-A0A378MGE3-F1
#
_cell.length_a   1.000
_cell.length_b   1.000
_cell.length_c   1.000
_cell.angle_alpha   90.00
_cell.angle_beta   90.00
_cell.angle_gamma   90.00
#
_symmetry.space_group_name_H-M   'P 1'
#
loop_
_entity.id
_entity.type
_entity.pdbx_description
1 polymer ?
#
loop_
_entity_poly.entity_id
_entity_poly.type
_entity_poly.pdbx_seq_one_letter_code
_entity_poly.pdbx_strand_id
1 'polypeptide(L)'
;MSNLERASKLGLFTLAWPIFLEQFLRIMINYVDVFMLGHYSDDAVAATGVANQVLTISIIMYGFISVGVQILVAQMIGAKKPQMIERIITNGIVVAF
;
A
#
# COMPACT_ATOMS: atom_id res chain seq x y z
N MET A 1 3.61 -31.92 18.43
CA MET A 1 3.43 -30.46 18.25
C MET A 1 4.63 -29.86 17.49
N SER A 2 4.95 -30.28 16.25
CA SER A 2 6.22 -29.82 15.62
C SER A 2 6.23 -29.64 14.09
N ASN A 3 5.15 -29.97 13.36
CA ASN A 3 5.15 -29.86 11.89
C ASN A 3 4.36 -28.65 11.35
N LEU A 4 3.36 -28.15 12.08
CA LEU A 4 2.54 -27.00 11.66
C LEU A 4 3.26 -25.65 11.84
N GLU A 5 4.08 -25.50 12.89
CA GLU A 5 4.89 -24.28 13.10
C GLU A 5 6.02 -24.14 12.06
N ARG A 6 6.63 -25.26 11.64
CA ARG A 6 7.69 -25.25 10.62
C ARG A 6 7.15 -24.92 9.23
N ALA A 7 5.99 -25.47 8.86
CA ALA A 7 5.30 -25.14 7.61
C ALA A 7 4.85 -23.66 7.57
N SER A 8 4.36 -23.13 8.70
CA SER A 8 4.01 -21.71 8.85
C SER A 8 5.22 -20.78 8.75
N LYS A 9 6.34 -21.09 9.42
CA LYS A 9 7.56 -20.28 9.37
C LYS A 9 8.21 -20.22 7.98
N LEU A 10 8.23 -21.34 7.25
CA LEU A 10 8.74 -21.36 5.87
C LEU A 10 7.77 -20.67 4.89
N GLY A 11 6.46 -20.83 5.08
CA GLY A 11 5.45 -20.17 4.25
C GLY A 11 5.45 -18.65 4.40
N LEU A 12 5.56 -18.14 5.63
CA LEU A 12 5.67 -16.70 5.91
C LEU A 12 6.91 -16.09 5.27
N PHE A 13 8.09 -16.73 5.41
CA PHE A 13 9.32 -16.22 4.79
C PHE A 13 9.27 -16.27 3.26
N THR A 14 8.70 -17.33 2.69
CA THR A 14 8.52 -17.50 1.23
C THR A 14 7.57 -16.46 0.65
N LEU A 15 6.57 -15.99 1.41
CA LEU A 15 5.66 -14.93 0.99
C LEU A 15 6.23 -13.53 1.25
N ALA A 16 6.88 -13.34 2.40
CA ALA A 16 7.43 -12.06 2.81
C ALA A 16 8.60 -11.61 1.93
N TRP A 17 9.46 -12.53 1.48
CA TRP A 17 10.62 -12.18 0.66
C TRP A 17 10.24 -11.52 -0.69
N PRO A 18 9.32 -12.06 -1.50
CA PRO A 18 8.82 -11.39 -2.70
C PRO A 18 8.18 -10.03 -2.40
N ILE A 19 7.34 -9.93 -1.38
CA ILE A 19 6.66 -8.67 -1.01
C ILE A 19 7.68 -7.60 -0.60
N PHE A 20 8.69 -7.99 0.19
CA PHE A 20 9.77 -7.12 0.59
C PHE A 20 10.55 -6.62 -0.63
N LEU A 21 10.91 -7.53 -1.55
CA LEU A 21 11.64 -7.19 -2.76
C LEU A 21 10.84 -6.25 -3.67
N GLU A 22 9.54 -6.52 -3.86
CA GLU A 22 8.63 -5.63 -4.59
C GLU A 22 8.67 -4.23 -3.99
N GLN A 23 8.55 -4.13 -2.66
CA GLN A 23 8.45 -2.84 -2.01
C GLN A 23 9.78 -2.08 -1.94
N PHE A 24 10.88 -2.80 -1.85
CA PHE A 24 12.22 -2.25 -2.02
C PHE A 24 12.41 -1.66 -3.43
N LEU A 25 12.06 -2.42 -4.47
CA LEU A 25 12.15 -1.97 -5.86
C LEU A 25 11.24 -0.76 -6.11
N ARG A 26 10.02 -0.76 -5.57
CA ARG A 26 9.09 0.37 -5.68
C ARG A 26 9.69 1.65 -5.10
N ILE A 27 10.33 1.57 -3.93
CA ILE A 27 11.00 2.73 -3.31
C ILE A 27 12.21 3.16 -4.16
N MET A 28 12.99 2.21 -4.68
CA MET A 28 14.13 2.52 -5.55
C MET A 28 13.72 3.29 -6.82
N ILE A 29 12.60 2.95 -7.46
CA ILE A 29 12.08 3.69 -8.63
C ILE A 29 11.89 5.17 -8.30
N ASN A 30 11.28 5.49 -7.15
CA ASN A 30 11.07 6.88 -6.73
C ASN A 30 12.40 7.65 -6.57
N TYR A 31 13.45 7.00 -6.06
CA TYR A 31 14.77 7.63 -5.94
C TYR A 31 15.50 7.77 -7.27
N VAL A 32 15.35 6.78 -8.17
CA VAL A 32 15.93 6.84 -9.51
C VAL A 32 15.30 7.97 -10.32
N ASP A 33 13.99 8.21 -10.20
CA ASP A 33 13.32 9.32 -10.87
C ASP A 33 13.93 10.67 -10.47
N VAL A 34 14.15 10.88 -9.16
CA VAL A 34 14.79 12.09 -8.63
C VAL A 34 16.26 12.19 -9.07
N PHE A 35 16.99 11.08 -9.02
CA PHE A 35 18.40 11.03 -9.43
C PHE A 35 18.58 11.34 -10.93
N MET A 36 17.72 10.79 -11.78
CA MET A 36 17.75 11.02 -13.23
C MET A 36 17.47 12.48 -13.57
N LEU A 37 16.52 13.11 -12.89
CA LEU A 37 16.21 14.53 -13.08
C LEU A 37 17.30 15.45 -12.52
N GLY A 38 18.04 15.01 -11.48
CA GLY A 38 19.20 15.72 -10.95
C GLY A 38 20.39 15.82 -11.88
N HIS A 39 20.51 14.89 -12.84
CA HIS A 39 21.49 15.04 -13.91
C HIS A 39 21.10 16.10 -14.95
N TYR A 40 19.82 16.49 -15.03
CA TYR A 40 19.34 17.44 -16.04
C TYR A 40 19.28 18.88 -15.52
N SER A 41 18.76 19.09 -14.30
CA SER A 41 18.71 20.41 -13.66
C SER A 41 18.34 20.31 -12.18
N ASP A 42 19.00 21.10 -11.33
CA ASP A 42 18.67 21.22 -9.91
C ASP A 42 17.23 21.72 -9.68
N ASP A 43 16.73 22.60 -10.56
CA ASP A 43 15.34 23.08 -10.52
C ASP A 43 14.34 21.95 -10.81
N ALA A 44 14.70 21.01 -11.70
CA ALA A 44 13.86 19.85 -12.00
C ALA A 44 13.73 18.90 -10.80
N VAL A 45 14.80 18.74 -10.02
CA VAL A 45 14.81 17.97 -8.75
C VAL A 45 13.96 18.65 -7.68
N ALA A 46 14.14 19.96 -7.50
CA ALA A 46 13.37 20.73 -6.53
C ALA A 46 11.87 20.68 -6.86
N ALA A 47 11.51 20.81 -8.13
CA ALA A 47 10.13 20.69 -8.60
C ALA A 47 9.56 19.28 -8.39
N THR A 48 10.32 18.22 -8.67
CA THR A 48 9.84 16.84 -8.43
C THR A 48 9.69 16.51 -6.96
N GLY A 49 10.53 17.05 -6.08
CA GLY A 49 10.35 16.90 -4.63
C GLY A 49 9.00 17.45 -4.15
N VAL A 50 8.64 18.66 -4.60
CA VAL A 50 7.34 19.28 -4.28
C VAL A 50 6.18 18.50 -4.92
N ALA A 51 6.32 18.06 -6.18
CA ALA A 51 5.29 17.26 -6.85
C ALA A 51 5.05 15.93 -6.12
N ASN A 52 6.10 15.24 -5.69
CA ASN A 52 6.00 14.00 -4.91
C ASN A 52 5.35 14.24 -3.54
N GLN A 53 5.61 15.39 -2.91
CA GLN A 53 4.94 15.76 -1.65
C GLN A 53 3.43 15.93 -1.85
N VAL A 54 3.02 16.64 -2.92
CA VAL A 54 1.60 16.82 -3.26
C VAL A 54 0.94 15.48 -3.59
N LEU A 55 1.61 14.63 -4.36
CA LEU A 55 1.13 13.29 -4.65
C LEU A 55 0.94 12.49 -3.35
N THR A 56 1.94 12.48 -2.47
CA THR A 56 1.91 11.75 -1.20
C THR A 56 0.73 12.18 -0.32
N ILE A 57 0.41 13.47 -0.26
CA ILE A 57 -0.75 13.97 0.47
C ILE A 57 -2.05 13.40 -0.12
N SER A 58 -2.19 13.42 -1.45
CA SER A 58 -3.32 12.79 -2.14
C SER A 58 -3.41 11.29 -1.82
N ILE A 59 -2.25 10.60 -1.78
CA ILE A 59 -2.15 9.20 -1.38
C ILE A 59 -2.67 8.95 0.03
N ILE A 60 -2.28 9.79 0.98
CA ILE A 60 -2.72 9.65 2.36
C ILE A 60 -4.23 9.88 2.48
N MET A 61 -4.81 10.83 1.74
CA MET A 61 -6.25 11.12 1.79
C MET A 61 -7.10 9.92 1.36
N TYR A 62 -6.82 9.32 0.19
CA TYR A 62 -7.56 8.12 -0.23
C TYR A 62 -7.17 6.88 0.61
N GLY A 63 -5.91 6.81 1.04
CA GLY A 63 -5.39 5.72 1.87
C GLY A 63 -6.11 5.63 3.21
N PHE A 64 -6.42 6.75 3.83
CA PHE A 64 -7.17 6.81 5.09
C PHE A 64 -8.56 6.16 4.98
N ILE A 65 -9.29 6.49 3.91
CA ILE A 65 -10.62 5.93 3.64
C ILE A 65 -10.49 4.42 3.39
N SER A 66 -9.51 4.01 2.59
CA SER A 66 -9.24 2.60 2.29
C SER A 66 -8.95 1.78 3.56
N VAL A 67 -8.13 2.30 4.47
CA VAL A 67 -7.84 1.65 5.76
C VAL A 67 -9.10 1.55 6.62
N GLY A 68 -9.93 2.60 6.68
CA GLY A 68 -11.21 2.57 7.40
C GLY A 68 -12.16 1.49 6.87
N VAL A 69 -12.27 1.36 5.55
CA VAL A 69 -13.05 0.30 4.89
C VAL A 69 -12.49 -1.08 5.22
N GLN A 70 -11.16 -1.23 5.20
CA GLN A 70 -10.49 -2.50 5.51
C GLN A 70 -10.78 -2.97 6.95
N ILE A 71 -10.80 -2.04 7.92
CA ILE A 71 -11.20 -2.31 9.30
C ILE A 71 -12.66 -2.77 9.37
N LEU A 72 -13.58 -2.06 8.70
CA LEU A 72 -15.00 -2.43 8.66
C LEU A 72 -15.20 -3.82 8.04
N VAL A 73 -14.49 -4.12 6.95
CA VAL A 73 -14.53 -5.44 6.30
C VAL A 73 -14.05 -6.52 7.26
N ALA A 74 -12.93 -6.31 7.96
CA ALA A 74 -12.42 -7.25 8.95
C ALA A 74 -13.45 -7.52 10.08
N GLN A 75 -14.12 -6.47 10.57
CA GLN A 75 -15.18 -6.59 11.57
C GLN A 75 -16.39 -7.39 11.05
N MET A 76 -16.81 -7.17 9.80
CA MET A 76 -17.96 -7.87 9.21
C MET A 76 -17.67 -9.34 8.89
N ILE A 77 -16.43 -9.64 8.50
CA ILE A 77 -15.94 -11.03 8.39
C ILE A 77 -16.00 -11.69 9.77
N GLY A 78 -15.49 -11.03 10.81
CA GLY A 78 -15.54 -11.54 12.19
C GLY A 78 -16.97 -11.73 12.72
N ALA A 79 -17.89 -10.85 12.34
CA ALA A 79 -19.31 -10.91 12.71
C ALA A 79 -20.14 -11.92 11.88
N LYS A 80 -19.54 -12.66 10.95
CA LYS A 80 -20.20 -13.61 10.03
C LYS A 80 -21.36 -12.99 9.22
N LYS A 81 -21.24 -11.72 8.82
CA LYS A 81 -22.24 -11.00 8.01
C LYS A 81 -21.69 -10.62 6.63
N PRO A 82 -21.43 -11.60 5.74
CA PRO A 82 -20.76 -11.33 4.47
C PRO A 82 -21.60 -10.51 3.49
N GLN A 83 -22.94 -10.52 3.58
CA GLN A 83 -23.80 -9.79 2.64
C GLN A 83 -23.62 -8.27 2.69
N MET A 84 -23.16 -7.73 3.81
CA MET A 84 -22.92 -6.30 3.98
C MET A 84 -21.53 -5.85 3.49
N ILE A 85 -20.61 -6.79 3.25
CA ILE A 85 -19.24 -6.50 2.80
C ILE A 85 -19.27 -5.82 1.43
N GLU A 86 -20.08 -6.33 0.50
CA GLU A 86 -20.22 -5.76 -0.85
C GLU A 86 -20.62 -4.29 -0.79
N ARG A 87 -21.64 -3.97 -0.01
CA ARG A 87 -22.13 -2.59 0.18
C ARG A 87 -21.07 -1.65 0.77
N ILE A 88 -20.31 -2.13 1.75
CA ILE A 88 -19.26 -1.34 2.40
C ILE A 88 -18.09 -1.10 1.43
N ILE A 89 -17.72 -2.11 0.64
CA ILE A 89 -16.65 -1.97 -0.36
C ILE A 89 -17.10 -1.01 -1.48
N THR A 90 -18.32 -1.15 -2.01
CA THR A 90 -18.83 -0.23 -3.05
C THR A 90 -18.87 1.21 -2.56
N ASN A 91 -19.44 1.45 -1.37
CA ASN A 91 -19.50 2.80 -0.80
C ASN A 91 -18.09 3.32 -0.48
N GLY A 92 -17.21 2.46 0.02
CA GLY A 92 -15.82 2.79 0.32
C GLY A 92 -15.03 3.22 -0.90
N ILE A 93 -15.19 2.51 -2.02
CA ILE A 93 -14.56 2.85 -3.30
C ILE A 93 -15.08 4.20 -3.82
N VAL A 94 -16.40 4.42 -3.78
CA VAL A 94 -17.02 5.69 -4.22
C VAL A 94 -16.58 6.88 -3.37
N VAL A 95 -16.32 6.68 -2.08
CA VAL A 95 -15.85 7.75 -1.19
C VAL A 95 -14.35 7.99 -1.34
N ALA A 96 -13.57 6.97 -1.71
CA ALA A 96 -12.12 7.07 -1.89
C ALA A 96 -11.69 7.64 -3.25
N PHE A 97 -12.57 7.66 -4.25
CA PHE A 97 -12.37 8.20 -5.61
C PHE A 97 -13.13 9.49 -5.82
#